data_AF-A0A226DWZ2-F1
#
_entry.id   AF-A0A226DWZ2-F1
#
_cell.length_a   1.000
_cell.length_b   1.000
_cell.length_c   1.000
_cell.angle_alpha   90.00
_cell.angle_beta   90.00
_cell.angle_gamma   90.00
#
_symmetry.space_group_name_H-M   'P 1'
#
loop_
_entity.id
_entity.type
_entity.pdbx_description
1 polymer ?
#
loop_
_entity_poly.entity_id
_entity_poly.type
_entity_poly.pdbx_seq_one_letter_code
_entity_poly.pdbx_strand_id
1 'polypeptide(L)'
;MENKEEVEIVGIDGEIAGVENPSSSADNRSSDSGQEESLRTSTYMTPLLEFDKKIGSFENMETFDPDKTETALDHRDSYGCLIYPLYYRPKYLRMETVGGIDELKTYCKAVTVGWRLWPHHWTTFQHIIDYLSMYTLLEDVKRMETPFLLTLKDIAVKNENDSGFGGLFMAPQAKRIIFQWKTPLPPGGIASMRMNPLMLKAMLSGMKPGPGGPVEMEICGGIDCLEVETRVVTFPRCGKCKKVVYHSKECQRKAWHAGHKKVCKAPPV
;
A
#
# COMPACT_ATOMS: atom_id res chain seq x y z
N MET A 1 13.36 -22.07 46.05
CA MET A 1 12.30 -23.04 45.70
C MET A 1 12.23 -23.06 44.20
N GLU A 2 13.05 -23.91 43.59
CA GLU A 2 13.14 -24.09 42.14
C GLU A 2 12.16 -25.19 41.75
N ASN A 3 11.13 -24.84 40.99
CA ASN A 3 10.20 -25.82 40.42
C ASN A 3 10.79 -26.32 39.09
N LYS A 4 11.21 -27.58 39.09
CA LYS A 4 11.44 -28.37 37.88
C LYS A 4 10.10 -28.88 37.38
N GLU A 5 9.66 -28.42 36.21
CA GLU A 5 8.59 -29.07 35.45
C GLU A 5 9.21 -30.14 34.55
N GLU A 6 8.86 -31.40 34.84
CA GLU A 6 9.09 -32.54 33.95
C GLU A 6 8.03 -32.52 32.85
N VAL A 7 8.48 -32.48 31.59
CA VAL A 7 7.61 -32.58 30.41
C VAL A 7 7.66 -34.02 29.91
N GLU A 8 6.52 -34.70 30.05
CA GLU A 8 6.28 -36.06 29.59
C GLU A 8 5.94 -36.03 28.09
N ILE A 9 6.78 -36.66 27.26
CA ILE A 9 6.59 -36.76 25.81
C ILE A 9 5.81 -38.03 25.52
N VAL A 10 4.54 -37.87 25.13
CA VAL A 10 3.68 -38.97 24.65
C VAL A 10 3.99 -39.24 23.18
N GLY A 11 4.55 -40.42 22.90
CA GLY A 11 4.75 -40.95 21.55
C GLY A 11 3.42 -41.35 20.92
N ILE A 12 3.19 -40.90 19.68
CA ILE A 12 2.06 -41.32 18.84
C ILE A 12 2.66 -42.05 17.64
N ASP A 13 2.64 -43.38 17.69
CA ASP A 13 2.94 -44.24 16.56
C ASP A 13 1.67 -44.38 15.70
N GLY A 14 1.64 -43.68 14.57
CA GLY A 14 0.57 -43.74 13.58
C GLY A 14 1.05 -44.43 12.30
N GLU A 15 0.60 -45.67 12.10
CA GLU A 15 0.69 -46.43 10.84
C GLU A 15 0.12 -45.64 9.65
N ILE A 16 0.95 -45.41 8.63
CA ILE A 16 0.53 -44.80 7.36
C ILE A 16 0.23 -45.92 6.37
N ALA A 17 -1.07 -46.13 6.11
CA ALA A 17 -1.54 -47.02 5.05
C ALA A 17 -1.17 -46.45 3.67
N GLY A 18 -0.63 -47.33 2.81
CA GLY A 18 -0.23 -47.03 1.45
C GLY A 18 -1.40 -46.61 0.57
N VAL A 19 -1.22 -45.48 -0.13
CA VAL A 19 -2.11 -45.01 -1.19
C VAL A 19 -1.44 -45.31 -2.53
N GLU A 20 -2.14 -46.06 -3.37
CA GLU A 20 -1.72 -46.48 -4.70
C GLU A 20 -1.62 -45.28 -5.65
N ASN A 21 -0.52 -45.25 -6.42
CA ASN A 21 -0.21 -44.25 -7.46
C ASN A 21 -1.15 -44.38 -8.67
N PRO A 22 -1.91 -43.34 -9.05
CA PRO A 22 -2.55 -43.28 -10.35
C PRO A 22 -1.54 -42.91 -11.44
N SER A 23 -1.59 -43.66 -12.54
CA SER A 23 -0.73 -43.56 -13.70
C SER A 23 -0.59 -42.14 -14.27
N SER A 24 0.65 -41.77 -14.54
CA SER A 24 1.08 -40.56 -15.23
C SER A 24 0.65 -40.54 -16.72
N SER A 25 -0.40 -39.80 -17.04
CA SER A 25 -0.63 -39.30 -18.40
C SER A 25 0.16 -37.99 -18.57
N ALA A 26 1.27 -38.05 -19.30
CA ALA A 26 2.14 -36.91 -19.58
C ALA A 26 1.45 -35.94 -20.57
N ASP A 27 0.81 -34.91 -20.03
CA ASP A 27 0.29 -33.78 -20.81
C ASP A 27 1.45 -32.88 -21.27
N ASN A 28 1.83 -33.02 -22.53
CA ASN A 28 2.76 -32.14 -23.26
C ASN A 28 2.12 -30.76 -23.53
N ARG A 29 1.90 -29.95 -22.48
CA ARG A 29 1.45 -28.54 -22.57
C ARG A 29 2.48 -27.56 -22.01
N SER A 30 3.74 -27.74 -22.38
CA SER A 30 4.84 -26.90 -21.88
C SER A 30 5.66 -26.36 -23.05
N SER A 31 5.43 -25.10 -23.45
CA SER A 31 6.43 -24.25 -24.13
C SER A 31 5.93 -22.82 -24.45
N ASP A 32 4.63 -22.51 -24.38
CA ASP A 32 4.11 -21.20 -24.85
C ASP A 32 4.15 -20.07 -23.79
N SER A 33 4.34 -20.40 -22.51
CA SER A 33 4.31 -19.39 -21.44
C SER A 33 5.53 -18.46 -21.40
N GLY A 34 6.69 -18.90 -21.93
CA GLY A 34 7.94 -18.14 -21.85
C GLY A 34 8.04 -16.97 -22.84
N GLN A 35 7.42 -17.09 -24.02
CA GLN A 35 7.44 -16.00 -25.02
C GLN A 35 6.53 -14.84 -24.62
N GLU A 36 5.37 -15.13 -24.02
CA GLU A 36 4.43 -14.11 -23.57
C GLU A 36 5.00 -13.29 -22.40
N GLU A 37 5.73 -13.93 -21.47
CA GLU A 37 6.37 -13.24 -20.33
C GLU A 37 7.51 -12.32 -20.78
N SER A 38 8.30 -12.75 -21.77
CA SER A 38 9.37 -11.93 -22.38
C SER A 38 8.82 -10.68 -23.08
N LEU A 39 7.76 -10.83 -23.88
CA LEU A 39 7.11 -9.71 -24.56
C LEU A 39 6.46 -8.72 -23.57
N ARG A 40 5.80 -9.23 -22.53
CA ARG A 40 5.21 -8.39 -21.47
C ARG A 40 6.28 -7.61 -20.71
N THR A 41 7.43 -8.23 -20.45
CA THR A 41 8.55 -7.57 -19.79
C THR A 41 9.08 -6.42 -20.66
N SER A 42 9.22 -6.61 -21.97
CA SER A 42 9.67 -5.52 -22.86
C SER A 42 8.74 -4.29 -22.88
N THR A 43 7.44 -4.51 -22.67
CA THR A 43 6.39 -3.48 -22.82
C THR A 43 6.46 -2.41 -21.75
N TYR A 44 6.73 -2.77 -20.48
CA TYR A 44 6.82 -1.78 -19.40
C TYR A 44 8.26 -1.33 -19.11
N MET A 45 9.26 -2.14 -19.50
CA MET A 45 10.67 -1.85 -19.20
C MET A 45 11.20 -0.59 -19.88
N THR A 46 10.85 -0.38 -21.16
CA THR A 46 11.25 0.85 -21.88
C THR A 46 10.63 2.10 -21.22
N PRO A 47 9.31 2.14 -20.96
CA PRO A 47 8.70 3.23 -20.18
C PRO A 47 9.31 3.43 -18.79
N LEU A 48 9.66 2.37 -18.06
CA LEU A 48 10.25 2.47 -16.73
C LEU A 48 11.59 3.24 -16.76
N LEU A 49 12.48 2.87 -17.69
CA LEU A 49 13.77 3.55 -17.88
C LEU A 49 13.59 5.00 -18.33
N GLU A 50 12.64 5.26 -19.23
CA GLU A 50 12.34 6.61 -19.69
C GLU A 50 11.80 7.49 -18.55
N PHE A 51 10.89 6.94 -17.74
CA PHE A 51 10.31 7.64 -16.62
C PHE A 51 11.34 7.94 -15.53
N ASP A 52 12.18 6.98 -15.14
CA ASP A 52 13.25 7.22 -14.15
C ASP A 52 14.21 8.34 -14.60
N LYS A 53 14.58 8.37 -15.89
CA LYS A 53 15.39 9.46 -16.45
C LYS A 53 14.71 10.83 -16.33
N LYS A 54 13.39 10.89 -16.45
CA LYS A 54 12.61 12.13 -16.47
C LYS A 54 12.11 12.56 -15.10
N ILE A 55 11.92 11.65 -14.14
CA ILE A 55 11.27 11.97 -12.86
C ILE A 55 12.02 13.07 -12.08
N GLY A 56 13.34 13.14 -12.21
CA GLY A 56 14.15 14.18 -11.58
C GLY A 56 13.80 15.60 -12.03
N SER A 57 13.29 15.81 -13.24
CA SER A 57 12.83 17.14 -13.66
C SER A 57 11.56 17.55 -12.91
N PHE A 58 10.64 16.61 -12.68
CA PHE A 58 9.42 16.82 -11.91
C PHE A 58 9.68 16.97 -10.41
N GLU A 59 10.67 16.28 -9.85
CA GLU A 59 11.08 16.42 -8.44
C GLU A 59 11.46 17.87 -8.09
N ASN A 60 12.07 18.58 -9.03
CA ASN A 60 12.51 19.97 -8.86
C ASN A 60 11.43 21.02 -9.16
N MET A 61 10.25 20.61 -9.65
CA MET A 61 9.15 21.54 -9.89
C MET A 61 8.54 22.02 -8.58
N GLU A 62 8.22 23.31 -8.52
CA GLU A 62 7.38 23.88 -7.46
C GLU A 62 5.94 23.38 -7.58
N THR A 63 5.20 23.41 -6.47
CA THR A 63 3.77 23.06 -6.49
C THR A 63 3.02 24.14 -7.27
N PHE A 64 2.45 23.75 -8.42
CA PHE A 64 1.63 24.65 -9.22
C PHE A 64 0.21 24.70 -8.67
N ASP A 65 -0.46 25.83 -8.89
CA ASP A 65 -1.92 25.87 -8.88
C ASP A 65 -2.38 25.31 -10.23
N PRO A 66 -2.94 24.09 -10.27
CA PRO A 66 -3.24 23.38 -11.51
C PRO A 66 -4.26 24.11 -12.39
N ASP A 67 -5.04 25.04 -11.81
CA ASP A 67 -6.09 25.77 -12.50
C ASP A 67 -5.60 27.10 -13.09
N LYS A 68 -4.33 27.46 -12.91
CA LYS A 68 -3.85 28.82 -13.22
C LYS A 68 -2.95 28.94 -14.45
N THR A 69 -2.40 27.85 -15.00
CA THR A 69 -1.48 27.94 -16.16
C THR A 69 -1.60 26.74 -17.10
N GLU A 70 -1.72 27.00 -18.40
CA GLU A 70 -1.68 26.00 -19.48
C GLU A 70 -0.46 25.07 -19.37
N THR A 71 0.70 25.64 -19.02
CA THR A 71 1.95 24.89 -18.78
C THR A 71 1.83 23.81 -17.70
N ALA A 72 1.02 24.03 -16.66
CA ALA A 72 0.82 23.02 -15.61
C ALA A 72 -0.02 21.83 -16.11
N LEU A 73 -0.94 22.07 -17.05
CA LEU A 73 -1.72 21.01 -17.70
C LEU A 73 -0.82 20.17 -18.62
N ASP A 74 0.04 20.82 -19.41
CA ASP A 74 0.99 20.12 -20.29
C ASP A 74 1.96 19.23 -19.49
N HIS A 75 2.50 19.75 -18.37
CA HIS A 75 3.38 18.96 -17.50
C HIS A 75 2.65 17.78 -16.87
N ARG A 76 1.39 17.98 -16.44
CA ARG A 76 0.55 16.93 -15.87
C ARG A 76 0.28 15.83 -16.90
N ASP A 77 -0.13 16.20 -18.11
CA ASP A 77 -0.47 15.24 -19.16
C ASP A 77 0.79 14.49 -19.62
N SER A 78 1.92 15.19 -19.75
CA SER A 78 3.22 14.58 -20.01
C SER A 78 3.62 13.57 -18.92
N TYR A 79 3.44 13.94 -17.64
CA TYR A 79 3.70 13.04 -16.51
C TYR A 79 2.80 11.80 -16.56
N GLY A 80 1.52 11.99 -16.88
CA GLY A 80 0.55 10.91 -17.02
C GLY A 80 0.90 9.92 -18.12
N CYS A 81 1.33 10.42 -19.29
CA CYS A 81 1.79 9.57 -20.39
C CYS A 81 3.00 8.71 -20.02
N LEU A 82 3.91 9.22 -19.19
CA LEU A 82 5.09 8.46 -18.76
C LEU A 82 4.75 7.39 -17.71
N ILE A 83 3.79 7.68 -16.82
CA ILE A 83 3.38 6.77 -15.75
C ILE A 83 2.46 5.66 -16.26
N TYR A 84 1.55 5.97 -17.17
CA TYR A 84 0.48 5.05 -17.56
C TYR A 84 0.99 3.66 -17.99
N PRO A 85 2.08 3.53 -18.78
CA PRO A 85 2.59 2.21 -19.15
C PRO A 85 3.12 1.38 -17.97
N LEU A 86 3.52 2.00 -16.85
CA LEU A 86 4.03 1.30 -15.66
C LEU A 86 2.95 0.44 -14.99
N TYR A 87 1.68 0.75 -15.22
CA TYR A 87 0.57 -0.08 -14.72
C TYR A 87 0.58 -1.51 -15.31
N TYR A 88 1.12 -1.68 -16.51
CA TYR A 88 1.18 -2.98 -17.20
C TYR A 88 2.30 -3.90 -16.73
N ARG A 89 3.01 -3.53 -15.67
CA ARG A 89 4.02 -4.40 -15.04
C ARG A 89 3.42 -5.79 -14.74
N PRO A 90 4.14 -6.89 -15.02
CA PRO A 90 3.67 -8.21 -14.68
C PRO A 90 3.49 -8.37 -13.17
N LYS A 91 2.34 -8.95 -12.79
CA LYS A 91 1.89 -9.09 -11.41
C LYS A 91 2.75 -10.11 -10.65
N TYR A 92 2.90 -9.91 -9.33
CA TYR A 92 3.56 -10.84 -8.41
C TYR A 92 5.04 -11.12 -8.71
N LEU A 93 5.66 -10.33 -9.59
CA LEU A 93 7.11 -10.32 -9.74
C LEU A 93 7.72 -9.46 -8.64
N ARG A 94 8.84 -9.91 -8.09
CA ARG A 94 9.67 -9.12 -7.19
C ARG A 94 10.14 -7.84 -7.89
N MET A 95 10.14 -6.72 -7.18
CA MET A 95 10.66 -5.46 -7.69
C MET A 95 12.17 -5.38 -7.46
N GLU A 96 12.93 -5.65 -8.52
CA GLU A 96 14.39 -5.75 -8.46
C GLU A 96 15.06 -4.54 -9.12
N THR A 97 16.39 -4.58 -9.19
CA THR A 97 17.15 -3.62 -9.97
C THR A 97 17.15 -4.06 -11.43
N VAL A 98 16.60 -3.26 -12.34
CA VAL A 98 16.55 -3.60 -13.77
C VAL A 98 17.20 -2.49 -14.57
N GLY A 99 18.21 -2.79 -15.41
CA GLY A 99 18.92 -1.74 -16.15
C GLY A 99 19.63 -0.70 -15.26
N GLY A 100 19.99 -1.08 -14.02
CA GLY A 100 20.67 -0.19 -13.06
C GLY A 100 19.74 0.70 -12.24
N ILE A 101 18.42 0.64 -12.45
CA ILE A 101 17.43 1.40 -11.68
C ILE A 101 16.73 0.50 -10.67
N ASP A 102 16.49 1.01 -9.46
CA ASP A 102 15.63 0.33 -8.47
C ASP A 102 14.16 0.58 -8.85
N GLU A 103 13.50 -0.48 -9.33
CA GLU A 103 12.13 -0.40 -9.82
C GLU A 103 11.16 0.08 -8.72
N LEU A 104 11.23 -0.52 -7.52
CA LEU A 104 10.36 -0.17 -6.40
C LEU A 104 10.52 1.32 -6.05
N LYS A 105 11.76 1.78 -5.98
CA LYS A 105 12.06 3.19 -5.69
C LYS A 105 11.46 4.12 -6.74
N THR A 106 11.53 3.73 -8.01
CA THR A 106 10.94 4.48 -9.13
C THR A 106 9.42 4.61 -8.97
N TYR A 107 8.72 3.51 -8.65
CA TYR A 107 7.27 3.52 -8.39
C TYR A 107 6.90 4.38 -7.18
N CYS A 108 7.64 4.24 -6.06
CA CYS A 108 7.43 5.05 -4.86
C CYS A 108 7.62 6.55 -5.15
N LYS A 109 8.66 6.91 -5.90
CA LYS A 109 8.87 8.30 -6.33
C LYS A 109 7.76 8.80 -7.25
N ALA A 110 7.28 7.97 -8.18
CA ALA A 110 6.20 8.33 -9.10
C ALA A 110 4.93 8.79 -8.36
N VAL A 111 4.54 8.05 -7.33
CA VAL A 111 3.38 8.42 -6.50
C VAL A 111 3.70 9.64 -5.62
N THR A 112 4.90 9.70 -5.04
CA THR A 112 5.32 10.81 -4.16
C THR A 112 5.31 12.15 -4.88
N VAL A 113 5.96 12.21 -6.04
CA VAL A 113 6.05 13.42 -6.88
C VAL A 113 4.68 13.78 -7.44
N GLY A 114 3.94 12.80 -7.97
CA GLY A 114 2.61 13.02 -8.54
C GLY A 114 1.61 13.55 -7.51
N TRP A 115 1.56 12.96 -6.32
CA TRP A 115 0.68 13.42 -5.23
C TRP A 115 1.05 14.82 -4.73
N ARG A 116 2.35 15.15 -4.67
CA ARG A 116 2.82 16.48 -4.27
C ARG A 116 2.41 17.56 -5.27
N LEU A 117 2.59 17.28 -6.57
CA LEU A 117 2.34 18.26 -7.63
C LEU A 117 0.85 18.38 -7.97
N TRP A 118 0.12 17.27 -8.00
CA TRP A 118 -1.28 17.21 -8.46
C TRP A 118 -2.16 16.34 -7.55
N PRO A 119 -2.35 16.72 -6.28
CA PRO A 119 -3.17 15.92 -5.33
C PRO A 119 -4.62 15.75 -5.79
N HIS A 120 -5.14 16.67 -6.62
CA HIS A 120 -6.49 16.62 -7.18
C HIS A 120 -6.61 15.78 -8.47
N HIS A 121 -5.48 15.39 -9.09
CA HIS A 121 -5.47 14.69 -10.37
C HIS A 121 -5.03 13.23 -10.22
N TRP A 122 -5.86 12.48 -9.51
CA TRP A 122 -5.49 11.23 -8.88
C TRP A 122 -5.57 9.98 -9.76
N THR A 123 -6.28 10.06 -10.88
CA THR A 123 -6.49 8.93 -11.80
C THR A 123 -5.17 8.34 -12.30
N THR A 124 -4.18 9.20 -12.60
CA THR A 124 -2.87 8.79 -13.12
C THR A 124 -2.10 7.88 -12.16
N PHE A 125 -2.05 8.22 -10.87
CA PHE A 125 -1.30 7.45 -9.89
C PHE A 125 -2.15 6.41 -9.14
N GLN A 126 -3.48 6.47 -9.24
CA GLN A 126 -4.37 5.43 -8.72
C GLN A 126 -3.94 4.04 -9.22
N HIS A 127 -3.68 3.91 -10.53
CA HIS A 127 -3.25 2.64 -11.12
C HIS A 127 -1.97 2.08 -10.51
N ILE A 128 -0.99 2.95 -10.20
CA ILE A 128 0.23 2.55 -9.50
C ILE A 128 -0.09 2.11 -8.07
N ILE A 129 -0.90 2.88 -7.34
CA ILE A 129 -1.23 2.54 -5.94
C ILE A 129 -2.02 1.23 -5.87
N ASP A 130 -2.98 1.02 -6.78
CA ASP A 130 -3.72 -0.24 -6.94
C ASP A 130 -2.75 -1.39 -7.20
N TYR A 131 -1.79 -1.19 -8.13
CA TYR A 131 -0.76 -2.16 -8.42
C TYR A 131 0.08 -2.49 -7.18
N LEU A 132 0.57 -1.46 -6.49
CA LEU A 132 1.41 -1.59 -5.31
C LEU A 132 0.69 -2.35 -4.19
N SER A 133 -0.60 -2.04 -3.98
CA SER A 133 -1.44 -2.68 -2.98
C SER A 133 -1.78 -4.14 -3.29
N MET A 134 -2.05 -4.46 -4.56
CA MET A 134 -2.59 -5.76 -4.95
C MET A 134 -1.53 -6.79 -5.35
N TYR A 135 -0.45 -6.35 -5.98
CA TYR A 135 0.46 -7.24 -6.70
C TYR A 135 1.92 -7.18 -6.22
N THR A 136 2.24 -6.27 -5.28
CA THR A 136 3.60 -6.18 -4.71
C THR A 136 3.79 -7.22 -3.62
N LEU A 137 4.96 -7.86 -3.63
CA LEU A 137 5.33 -8.83 -2.62
C LEU A 137 5.55 -8.14 -1.27
N LEU A 138 5.31 -8.85 -0.17
CA LEU A 138 5.41 -8.27 1.17
C LEU A 138 6.85 -7.82 1.47
N GLU A 139 7.83 -8.55 0.96
CA GLU A 139 9.27 -8.24 1.04
C GLU A 139 9.59 -6.89 0.39
N ASP A 140 8.96 -6.58 -0.74
CA ASP A 140 9.13 -5.30 -1.42
C ASP A 140 8.38 -4.19 -0.69
N VAL A 141 7.19 -4.47 -0.14
CA VAL A 141 6.50 -3.51 0.74
C VAL A 141 7.37 -3.14 1.94
N LYS A 142 8.12 -4.08 2.53
CA LYS A 142 9.05 -3.80 3.65
C LYS A 142 10.23 -2.90 3.27
N ARG A 143 10.61 -2.86 2.00
CA ARG A 143 11.70 -2.02 1.48
C ARG A 143 11.27 -0.58 1.22
N MET A 144 9.98 -0.27 1.28
CA MET A 144 9.46 1.07 1.02
C MET A 144 10.00 2.10 2.00
N GLU A 145 10.49 3.22 1.46
CA GLU A 145 11.10 4.30 2.24
C GLU A 145 10.05 5.13 2.99
N THR A 146 10.42 5.68 4.15
CA THR A 146 9.55 6.50 5.01
C THR A 146 8.87 7.68 4.30
N PRO A 147 9.56 8.47 3.44
CA PRO A 147 8.91 9.58 2.74
C PRO A 147 7.69 9.15 1.91
N PHE A 148 7.80 8.02 1.20
CA PHE A 148 6.69 7.47 0.41
C PHE A 148 5.54 6.99 1.31
N LEU A 149 5.84 6.35 2.44
CA LEU A 149 4.81 5.92 3.39
C LEU A 149 4.05 7.10 4.00
N LEU A 150 4.72 8.23 4.22
CA LEU A 150 4.07 9.48 4.65
C LEU A 150 3.17 10.06 3.54
N THR A 151 3.56 9.96 2.27
CA THR A 151 2.67 10.28 1.14
C THR A 151 1.43 9.40 1.12
N LEU A 152 1.59 8.07 1.26
CA LEU A 152 0.45 7.15 1.33
C LEU A 152 -0.47 7.47 2.50
N LYS A 153 0.10 7.91 3.62
CA LYS A 153 -0.70 8.33 4.77
C LYS A 153 -1.51 9.58 4.46
N ASP A 154 -0.90 10.57 3.82
CA ASP A 154 -1.60 11.78 3.41
C ASP A 154 -2.75 11.46 2.44
N ILE A 155 -2.50 10.54 1.49
CA ILE A 155 -3.52 9.97 0.59
C ILE A 155 -4.64 9.31 1.38
N ALA A 156 -4.31 8.49 2.38
CA ALA A 156 -5.30 7.77 3.19
C ALA A 156 -6.19 8.70 4.01
N VAL A 157 -5.63 9.80 4.55
CA VAL A 157 -6.35 10.72 5.45
C VAL A 157 -7.13 11.80 4.71
N LYS A 158 -6.58 12.38 3.64
CA LYS A 158 -7.24 13.49 2.91
C LYS A 158 -8.50 13.02 2.19
N ASN A 159 -8.42 11.87 1.55
CA ASN A 159 -9.49 11.33 0.71
C ASN A 159 -10.73 10.87 1.48
N GLU A 160 -10.64 10.63 2.79
CA GLU A 160 -11.83 10.36 3.62
C GLU A 160 -12.67 11.63 3.86
N ASN A 161 -12.04 12.80 3.77
CA ASN A 161 -12.70 14.07 4.05
C ASN A 161 -13.15 14.80 2.78
N ASP A 162 -12.60 14.44 1.63
CA ASP A 162 -12.96 15.00 0.34
C ASP A 162 -14.02 14.10 -0.33
N SER A 163 -15.22 14.63 -0.55
CA SER A 163 -16.36 13.89 -1.12
C SER A 163 -16.21 13.58 -2.62
N GLY A 164 -15.04 13.86 -3.21
CA GLY A 164 -14.73 13.54 -4.60
C GLY A 164 -14.64 12.02 -4.84
N PHE A 165 -15.04 11.59 -6.03
CA PHE A 165 -15.08 10.18 -6.44
C PHE A 165 -13.72 9.47 -6.32
N GLY A 166 -12.62 10.23 -6.35
CA GLY A 166 -11.26 9.69 -6.23
C GLY A 166 -10.88 9.15 -4.87
N GLY A 167 -11.41 9.77 -3.82
CA GLY A 167 -11.01 9.40 -2.46
C GLY A 167 -11.42 7.98 -2.08
N LEU A 168 -12.54 7.52 -2.65
CA LEU A 168 -13.12 6.21 -2.39
C LEU A 168 -12.21 5.05 -2.81
N PHE A 169 -11.36 5.24 -3.83
CA PHE A 169 -10.54 4.16 -4.37
C PHE A 169 -9.12 4.16 -3.81
N MET A 170 -8.51 5.34 -3.66
CA MET A 170 -7.10 5.41 -3.27
C MET A 170 -6.85 5.24 -1.77
N ALA A 171 -7.71 5.81 -0.91
CA ALA A 171 -7.49 5.73 0.54
C ALA A 171 -7.42 4.29 1.06
N PRO A 172 -8.33 3.37 0.68
CA PRO A 172 -8.25 1.97 1.12
C PRO A 172 -6.95 1.28 0.68
N GLN A 173 -6.46 1.57 -0.52
CA GLN A 173 -5.26 0.94 -1.07
C GLN A 173 -3.99 1.46 -0.40
N ALA A 174 -3.93 2.78 -0.15
CA ALA A 174 -2.84 3.37 0.61
C ALA A 174 -2.79 2.84 2.05
N LYS A 175 -3.95 2.73 2.72
CA LYS A 175 -4.05 2.09 4.05
C LYS A 175 -3.55 0.65 4.02
N ARG A 176 -3.90 -0.12 2.99
CA ARG A 176 -3.47 -1.51 2.84
C ARG A 176 -1.95 -1.64 2.75
N ILE A 177 -1.31 -0.81 1.93
CA ILE A 177 0.17 -0.80 1.81
C ILE A 177 0.82 -0.48 3.16
N ILE A 178 0.35 0.56 3.87
CA ILE A 178 0.89 0.95 5.19
C ILE A 178 0.71 -0.16 6.21
N PHE A 179 -0.46 -0.83 6.22
CA PHE A 179 -0.72 -1.95 7.12
C PHE A 179 0.18 -3.14 6.83
N GLN A 180 0.36 -3.52 5.56
CA GLN A 180 1.31 -4.56 5.15
C GLN A 180 2.74 -4.19 5.57
N TRP A 181 3.13 -2.91 5.44
CA TRP A 181 4.41 -2.41 5.89
C TRP A 181 4.60 -2.51 7.42
N LYS A 182 3.55 -2.32 8.21
CA LYS A 182 3.62 -2.48 9.69
C LYS A 182 3.52 -3.93 10.17
N THR A 183 2.82 -4.80 9.45
CA THR A 183 2.54 -6.17 9.89
C THR A 183 3.84 -6.98 9.99
N PRO A 184 4.24 -7.51 11.15
CA PRO A 184 5.49 -8.27 11.27
C PRO A 184 5.47 -9.48 10.33
N LEU A 185 6.62 -9.79 9.73
CA LEU A 185 6.79 -11.06 9.01
C LEU A 185 6.73 -12.20 10.03
N PRO A 186 5.93 -13.25 9.79
CA PRO A 186 5.91 -14.39 10.71
C PRO A 186 7.28 -15.10 10.70
N PRO A 187 7.64 -15.73 11.84
CA PRO A 187 8.86 -16.54 11.92
C PRO A 187 8.77 -17.67 10.87
N GLY A 188 9.74 -17.75 9.96
CA GLY A 188 9.76 -18.77 8.89
C GLY A 188 9.64 -18.23 7.47
N GLY A 189 9.54 -16.91 7.27
CA GLY A 189 10.02 -16.24 6.04
C GLY A 189 9.26 -16.45 4.74
N ILE A 190 8.18 -17.24 4.70
CA ILE A 190 7.34 -17.37 3.49
C ILE A 190 5.86 -17.33 3.88
N ALA A 191 5.44 -16.25 4.52
CA ALA A 191 4.01 -15.95 4.56
C ALA A 191 3.67 -15.08 3.37
N SER A 192 3.22 -15.75 2.32
CA SER A 192 2.20 -15.19 1.45
C SER A 192 0.95 -14.95 2.30
N MET A 193 0.95 -13.89 3.12
CA MET A 193 -0.27 -13.32 3.69
C MET A 193 -1.05 -12.70 2.52
N ARG A 194 -1.59 -13.58 1.66
CA ARG A 194 -2.75 -13.25 0.86
C ARG A 194 -3.85 -13.01 1.87
N MET A 195 -4.10 -11.74 2.19
CA MET A 195 -5.33 -11.38 2.89
C MET A 195 -6.46 -12.12 2.19
N ASN A 196 -7.27 -12.85 2.97
CA ASN A 196 -8.39 -13.58 2.41
C ASN A 196 -9.16 -12.61 1.50
N PRO A 197 -9.38 -12.94 0.21
CA PRO A 197 -10.08 -12.06 -0.72
C PRO A 197 -11.43 -11.56 -0.18
N LEU A 198 -12.09 -12.33 0.70
CA LEU A 198 -13.31 -11.92 1.39
C LEU A 198 -13.08 -10.82 2.42
N MET A 199 -12.00 -10.89 3.20
CA MET A 199 -11.64 -9.85 4.16
C MET A 199 -11.26 -8.56 3.40
N LEU A 200 -10.54 -8.69 2.29
CA LEU A 200 -10.23 -7.57 1.40
C LEU A 200 -11.50 -6.97 0.77
N LYS A 201 -12.42 -7.81 0.28
CA LYS A 201 -13.68 -7.36 -0.29
C LYS A 201 -14.55 -6.64 0.74
N ALA A 202 -14.57 -7.12 1.99
CA ALA A 202 -15.26 -6.46 3.11
C ALA A 202 -14.64 -5.08 3.43
N MET A 203 -13.31 -4.97 3.41
CA MET A 203 -12.60 -3.69 3.60
C MET A 203 -12.86 -2.69 2.46
N LEU A 204 -12.90 -3.16 1.21
CA LEU A 204 -13.04 -2.31 0.03
C LEU A 204 -14.48 -1.88 -0.26
N SER A 205 -15.49 -2.61 0.21
CA SER A 205 -16.89 -2.32 -0.10
C SER A 205 -17.52 -1.22 0.77
N GLY A 206 -16.75 -0.63 1.71
CA GLY A 206 -17.25 0.43 2.60
C GLY A 206 -18.46 0.00 3.45
N MET A 207 -18.76 -1.31 3.46
CA MET A 207 -19.83 -1.86 4.25
C MET A 207 -19.41 -1.77 5.71
N LYS A 208 -20.16 -1.00 6.49
CA LYS A 208 -19.99 -0.99 7.94
C LYS A 208 -20.09 -2.43 8.42
N PRO A 209 -19.02 -2.97 9.03
CA PRO A 209 -19.08 -4.33 9.53
C PRO A 209 -20.26 -4.43 10.49
N GLY A 210 -21.03 -5.52 10.40
CA GLY A 210 -22.04 -5.81 11.42
C GLY A 210 -21.41 -5.87 12.82
N PRO A 211 -22.19 -5.92 13.90
CA PRO A 211 -21.65 -6.14 15.24
C PRO A 211 -20.83 -7.45 15.26
N GLY A 212 -19.50 -7.34 15.18
CA GLY A 212 -18.56 -8.45 15.00
C GLY A 212 -17.75 -8.47 13.69
N GLY A 213 -17.92 -7.51 12.79
CA GLY A 213 -17.13 -7.46 11.55
C GLY A 213 -15.75 -6.79 11.71
N PRO A 214 -14.93 -6.79 10.65
CA PRO A 214 -13.53 -6.37 10.69
C PRO A 214 -13.35 -4.96 11.29
N VAL A 215 -12.40 -4.86 12.22
CA VAL A 215 -12.00 -3.59 12.84
C VAL A 215 -11.60 -2.61 11.76
N GLU A 216 -12.21 -1.42 11.76
CA GLU A 216 -11.80 -0.34 10.87
C GLU A 216 -10.35 0.06 11.24
N MET A 217 -9.44 -0.12 10.30
CA MET A 217 -8.03 0.19 10.52
C MET A 217 -7.85 1.70 10.42
N GLU A 218 -7.44 2.32 11.52
CA GLU A 218 -7.13 3.74 11.58
C GLU A 218 -5.61 3.97 11.65
N ILE A 219 -5.12 4.95 10.89
CA ILE A 219 -3.72 5.39 10.93
C ILE A 219 -3.61 6.55 11.90
N CYS A 220 -2.58 6.56 12.74
CA CYS A 220 -2.35 7.65 13.67
C CYS A 220 -2.23 9.01 12.93
N GLY A 221 -2.96 10.02 13.38
CA GLY A 221 -2.92 11.39 12.83
C GLY A 221 -1.70 12.23 13.19
N GLY A 222 -0.68 11.68 13.86
CA GLY A 222 0.58 12.38 14.17
C GLY A 222 1.42 12.59 12.91
N ILE A 223 1.93 13.79 12.62
CA ILE A 223 2.49 14.20 11.30
C ILE A 223 3.45 13.17 10.67
N ASP A 224 4.37 12.64 11.46
CA ASP A 224 5.46 11.73 11.08
C ASP A 224 5.23 10.30 11.60
N CYS A 225 4.05 10.01 12.13
CA CYS A 225 3.73 8.73 12.74
C CYS A 225 3.01 7.81 11.75
N LEU A 226 3.56 6.61 11.54
CA LEU A 226 2.97 5.58 10.67
C LEU A 226 2.36 4.42 11.48
N GLU A 227 2.10 4.62 12.78
CA GLU A 227 1.43 3.61 13.60
C GLU A 227 -0.01 3.39 13.14
N VAL A 228 -0.40 2.12 13.07
CA VAL A 228 -1.72 1.68 12.63
C VAL A 228 -2.40 0.94 13.76
N GLU A 229 -3.67 1.26 13.98
CA GLU A 229 -4.49 0.57 14.96
C GLU A 229 -4.85 -0.83 14.45
N THR A 230 -4.33 -1.87 15.12
CA THR A 230 -4.56 -3.27 14.76
C THR A 230 -5.60 -3.96 15.66
N ARG A 231 -5.99 -3.32 16.76
CA ARG A 231 -6.94 -3.84 17.76
C ARG A 231 -8.17 -2.94 17.85
N VAL A 232 -9.30 -3.49 18.28
CA VAL A 232 -10.55 -2.74 18.47
C VAL A 232 -10.35 -1.66 19.54
N VAL A 233 -10.10 -0.42 19.11
CA VAL A 233 -10.22 0.83 19.88
C VAL A 233 -9.22 0.99 21.04
N THR A 234 -7.98 1.25 20.69
CA THR A 234 -6.86 1.63 21.58
C THR A 234 -6.41 3.07 21.40
N PHE A 235 -6.55 3.66 20.22
CA PHE A 235 -6.00 4.97 19.93
C PHE A 235 -6.91 6.08 20.50
N PRO A 236 -6.41 6.97 21.38
CA PRO A 236 -7.18 8.13 21.81
C PRO A 236 -7.60 9.01 20.63
N ARG A 237 -8.89 9.33 20.59
CA ARG A 237 -9.47 10.32 19.67
C ARG A 237 -9.21 11.74 20.16
N CYS A 238 -9.13 12.68 19.21
CA CYS A 238 -9.08 14.11 19.53
C CYS A 238 -10.28 14.50 20.40
N GLY A 239 -10.05 15.05 21.59
CA GLY A 239 -11.12 15.42 22.52
C GLY A 239 -12.09 16.48 21.96
N LYS A 240 -11.66 17.28 20.98
CA LYS A 240 -12.48 18.33 20.35
C LYS A 240 -13.26 17.82 19.14
N CYS A 241 -12.60 17.33 18.09
CA CYS A 241 -13.31 16.90 16.88
C CYS A 241 -13.79 15.45 16.90
N LYS A 242 -13.19 14.60 17.73
CA LYS A 242 -13.40 13.14 17.78
C LYS A 242 -13.13 12.37 16.46
N LYS A 243 -12.74 13.06 15.39
CA LYS A 243 -12.46 12.48 14.07
C LYS A 243 -11.09 11.84 13.97
N VAL A 244 -10.05 12.56 14.38
CA VAL A 244 -8.66 12.10 14.25
C VAL A 244 -8.27 11.27 15.48
N VAL A 245 -7.64 10.11 15.23
CA VAL A 245 -7.04 9.28 16.26
C VAL A 245 -5.53 9.44 16.35
N TYR A 246 -4.99 9.18 17.54
CA TYR A 246 -3.56 9.23 17.81
C TYR A 246 -3.15 8.00 18.59
N HIS A 247 -2.02 7.38 18.27
CA HIS A 247 -1.54 6.25 19.06
C HIS A 247 -1.08 6.69 20.47
N SER A 248 -0.77 7.98 20.66
CA SER A 248 -0.30 8.54 21.92
C SER A 248 -0.66 10.03 22.08
N LYS A 249 -0.67 10.52 23.33
CA LYS A 249 -0.85 11.94 23.65
C LYS A 249 0.27 12.82 23.08
N GLU A 250 1.47 12.27 22.91
CA GLU A 250 2.59 13.00 22.30
C GLU A 250 2.32 13.28 20.82
N CYS A 251 1.88 12.27 20.07
CA CYS A 251 1.47 12.45 18.67
C CYS A 251 0.33 13.47 18.53
N GLN A 252 -0.65 13.42 19.42
CA GLN A 252 -1.72 14.41 19.46
C GLN A 252 -1.16 15.83 19.67
N ARG A 253 -0.23 16.02 20.63
CA ARG A 253 0.39 17.32 20.90
C ARG A 253 1.18 17.84 19.70
N LYS A 254 2.01 16.99 19.08
CA LYS A 254 2.79 17.33 17.87
C LYS A 254 1.87 17.76 16.72
N ALA A 255 0.86 16.96 16.39
CA ALA A 255 -0.12 17.29 15.35
C ALA A 255 -0.92 18.55 15.68
N TRP A 256 -1.25 18.77 16.96
CA TRP A 256 -1.95 19.97 17.42
C TRP A 256 -1.16 21.24 17.07
N HIS A 257 0.13 21.26 17.40
CA HIS A 257 1.01 22.42 17.14
C HIS A 257 1.30 22.63 15.66
N ALA A 258 1.39 21.57 14.86
CA ALA A 258 1.69 21.70 13.43
C ALA A 258 0.51 22.07 12.54
N GLY A 259 -0.70 22.17 13.09
CA GLY A 259 -1.83 22.70 12.33
C GLY A 259 -3.17 22.07 12.61
N HIS A 260 -3.25 20.93 13.31
CA HIS A 260 -4.55 20.31 13.61
C HIS A 260 -5.47 21.28 14.36
N LYS A 261 -4.92 22.14 15.24
CA LYS A 261 -5.67 23.22 15.91
C LYS A 261 -6.47 24.11 14.95
N LYS A 262 -5.94 24.39 13.75
CA LYS A 262 -6.53 25.28 12.74
C LYS A 262 -7.74 24.65 12.04
N VAL A 263 -7.70 23.32 11.83
CA VAL A 263 -8.76 22.58 11.13
C VAL A 263 -9.73 21.85 12.07
N CYS A 264 -9.41 21.76 13.37
CA CYS A 264 -10.18 21.01 14.35
C CYS A 264 -11.49 21.72 14.72
N LYS A 265 -12.61 21.21 14.19
CA LYS A 265 -13.99 21.63 14.50
C LYS A 265 -14.70 20.59 15.37
N ALA A 266 -15.50 21.04 16.33
CA ALA A 266 -16.34 20.13 17.12
C ALA A 266 -17.36 19.44 16.20
N PRO A 267 -17.75 18.19 16.47
CA PRO A 267 -18.83 17.55 15.74
C PRO A 267 -20.13 18.36 15.91
N PRO A 268 -21.00 18.44 14.88
CA PRO A 268 -22.33 19.01 15.04
C PRO A 268 -23.07 18.25 16.15
N VAL A 269 -23.75 18.98 17.04
CA VAL A 269 -24.57 18.44 18.13
C VAL A 269 -25.92 18.00 17.58
#